data_AF-A0A972IVL3-F1
#
_entry.id   AF-A0A972IVL3-F1
#
_cell.length_a   1.000
_cell.length_b   1.000
_cell.length_c   1.000
_cell.angle_alpha   90.00
_cell.angle_beta   90.00
_cell.angle_gamma   90.00
#
_symmetry.space_group_name_H-M   'P 1'
#
loop_
_entity.id
_entity.type
_entity.pdbx_description
1 polymer ?
#
loop_
_entity_poly.entity_id
_entity_poly.type
_entity_poly.pdbx_seq_one_letter_code
_entity_poly.pdbx_strand_id
1 'polypeptide(L)'
;MEFLYEKVAYLKGLADGLDVDESTKEGKLLMSIVDILEDFADAIVELDEDTEEITEYVEAMDEDLANVEDDFYEDEQNDEIDFVEIECPNCHEDVYIDGDLLYGDDADAVCPRCHEIVDFEQIGDYCHDDPDEDE
;
A
#
# COMPACT_ATOMS: atom_id res chain seq x y z
N MET A 1 -19.77 4.24 -19.98
CA MET A 1 -19.15 3.65 -21.20
C MET A 1 -20.06 3.53 -22.45
N GLU A 2 -21.19 4.25 -22.54
CA GLU A 2 -22.14 4.16 -23.69
C GLU A 2 -21.53 4.38 -25.09
N PHE A 3 -20.41 5.10 -25.16
CA PHE A 3 -19.70 5.42 -26.40
C PHE A 3 -19.19 4.19 -27.19
N LEU A 4 -18.89 3.08 -26.52
CA LEU A 4 -18.43 1.84 -27.17
C LEU A 4 -19.58 1.15 -27.91
N TYR A 5 -20.73 0.99 -27.24
CA TYR A 5 -21.95 0.49 -27.87
C TYR A 5 -22.42 1.36 -29.03
N GLU A 6 -22.40 2.68 -28.89
CA GLU A 6 -22.76 3.60 -29.98
C GLU A 6 -21.88 3.40 -31.22
N LYS A 7 -20.58 3.14 -31.01
CA LYS A 7 -19.64 2.86 -32.09
C LYS A 7 -19.87 1.51 -32.75
N VAL A 8 -20.14 0.47 -31.97
CA VAL A 8 -20.45 -0.86 -32.50
C VAL A 8 -21.78 -0.83 -33.27
N ALA A 9 -22.80 -0.15 -32.74
CA ALA A 9 -24.08 0.06 -33.41
C ALA A 9 -23.91 0.87 -34.72
N TYR A 10 -23.05 1.89 -34.73
CA TYR A 10 -22.70 2.62 -35.95
C TYR A 10 -22.01 1.71 -36.98
N LEU A 11 -21.12 0.82 -36.56
CA LEU A 11 -20.47 -0.15 -37.46
C LEU A 11 -21.46 -1.17 -38.02
N LYS A 12 -22.41 -1.69 -37.22
CA LYS A 12 -23.52 -2.52 -37.71
C LYS A 12 -24.34 -1.78 -38.77
N GLY A 13 -24.77 -0.55 -38.47
CA GLY A 13 -25.55 0.25 -39.43
C GLY A 13 -24.77 0.60 -40.70
N LEU A 14 -23.45 0.78 -40.61
CA LEU A 14 -22.60 1.00 -41.78
C LEU A 14 -22.45 -0.27 -42.62
N ALA A 15 -22.32 -1.44 -42.00
CA ALA A 15 -22.28 -2.73 -42.69
C ALA A 15 -23.60 -2.99 -43.44
N ASP A 16 -24.74 -2.74 -42.79
CA ASP A 16 -26.06 -2.81 -43.42
C ASP A 16 -26.19 -1.83 -44.59
N GLY A 17 -25.73 -0.59 -44.41
CA GLY A 17 -25.80 0.46 -45.45
C GLY A 17 -24.87 0.22 -46.65
N LEU A 18 -23.82 -0.56 -46.48
CA LEU A 18 -22.90 -0.99 -47.55
C LEU A 18 -23.40 -2.23 -48.30
N ASP A 19 -24.52 -2.81 -47.88
CA ASP A 19 -25.09 -4.04 -48.43
C ASP A 19 -24.07 -5.20 -48.39
N VAL A 20 -23.41 -5.36 -47.24
CA VAL A 20 -22.40 -6.40 -47.03
C VAL A 20 -23.05 -7.77 -47.19
N ASP A 21 -22.64 -8.50 -48.22
CA ASP A 21 -23.16 -9.83 -48.50
C ASP A 21 -22.58 -10.87 -47.52
N GLU A 22 -23.38 -11.20 -46.51
CA GLU A 22 -23.09 -12.24 -45.50
C GLU A 22 -22.95 -13.66 -46.08
N SER A 23 -23.24 -13.89 -47.36
CA SER A 23 -22.97 -15.19 -48.00
C SER A 23 -21.50 -15.34 -48.39
N THR A 24 -20.78 -14.22 -48.58
CA THR A 24 -19.36 -14.19 -48.93
C THR A 24 -18.48 -14.51 -47.72
N LYS A 25 -17.22 -14.91 -47.96
CA LYS A 25 -16.30 -15.21 -46.84
C LYS A 25 -15.91 -13.92 -46.10
N GLU A 26 -15.74 -12.85 -46.87
CA GLU A 26 -15.38 -11.52 -46.41
C GLU A 26 -16.52 -10.89 -45.60
N GLY A 27 -17.77 -11.00 -46.07
CA GLY A 27 -18.94 -10.50 -45.35
C GLY A 27 -19.16 -11.21 -44.00
N LYS A 28 -19.04 -12.55 -43.98
CA LYS A 28 -19.07 -13.32 -42.72
C LYS A 28 -18.00 -12.88 -41.75
N LEU A 29 -16.76 -12.70 -42.22
CA LEU A 29 -15.66 -12.25 -41.39
C LEU A 29 -15.93 -10.86 -40.79
N LEU A 30 -16.43 -9.92 -41.61
CA LEU A 30 -16.76 -8.56 -41.15
C LEU A 30 -17.86 -8.57 -40.10
N MET A 31 -18.95 -9.31 -40.32
CA MET A 31 -20.03 -9.41 -39.33
C MET A 31 -19.56 -10.05 -38.03
N SER A 32 -18.78 -11.13 -38.11
CA SER A 32 -18.18 -11.74 -36.91
C SER A 32 -17.26 -10.78 -36.15
N ILE A 33 -16.50 -9.92 -36.84
CA ILE A 33 -15.68 -8.90 -36.17
C ILE A 33 -16.57 -7.90 -35.44
N VAL A 34 -17.67 -7.46 -36.06
CA VAL A 34 -18.60 -6.50 -35.46
C VAL A 34 -19.31 -7.10 -34.24
N ASP A 35 -19.72 -8.37 -34.30
CA ASP A 35 -20.33 -9.07 -33.16
C ASP A 35 -19.33 -9.23 -32.00
N ILE A 36 -18.09 -9.63 -32.31
CA ILE A 36 -17.03 -9.71 -31.27
C ILE A 36 -16.80 -8.33 -30.63
N LEU A 37 -16.85 -7.24 -31.40
CA LEU A 37 -16.70 -5.89 -30.84
C LEU A 37 -17.86 -5.50 -29.90
N GLU A 38 -19.06 -6.07 -30.10
CA GLU A 38 -20.17 -5.96 -29.15
C GLU A 38 -19.84 -6.71 -27.85
N ASP A 39 -19.39 -7.96 -27.94
CA ASP A 39 -18.95 -8.73 -26.76
C ASP A 39 -17.83 -8.01 -25.98
N PHE A 40 -16.91 -7.33 -26.68
CA PHE A 40 -15.89 -6.50 -26.04
C PHE A 40 -16.48 -5.27 -25.35
N ALA A 41 -17.52 -4.65 -25.92
CA ALA A 41 -18.19 -3.52 -25.28
C ALA A 41 -18.87 -3.97 -23.98
N ASP A 42 -19.55 -5.13 -24.00
CA ASP A 42 -20.18 -5.75 -22.83
C ASP A 42 -19.14 -6.03 -21.73
N ALA A 43 -18.08 -6.77 -22.06
CA ALA A 43 -17.04 -7.13 -21.10
C ALA A 43 -16.32 -5.92 -20.51
N ILE A 44 -16.17 -4.85 -21.28
CA ILE A 44 -15.56 -3.61 -20.81
C ILE A 44 -16.47 -2.88 -19.80
N VAL A 45 -17.80 -2.93 -19.98
CA VAL A 45 -18.74 -2.38 -19.00
C VAL A 45 -18.74 -3.18 -17.71
N GLU A 46 -18.76 -4.51 -17.79
CA GLU A 46 -18.66 -5.36 -16.60
C GLU A 46 -17.37 -5.07 -15.81
N LEU A 47 -16.24 -4.89 -16.51
CA LEU A 47 -14.97 -4.53 -15.89
C LEU A 47 -14.99 -3.14 -15.22
N ASP A 48 -15.73 -2.18 -15.78
CA ASP A 48 -15.89 -0.83 -15.19
C ASP A 48 -16.63 -0.92 -13.86
N GLU A 49 -17.74 -1.68 -13.84
CA GLU A 49 -18.55 -1.93 -12.64
C GLU A 49 -17.72 -2.64 -11.54
N ASP A 50 -16.99 -3.69 -11.90
CA ASP A 50 -16.09 -4.39 -10.97
C ASP A 50 -15.00 -3.45 -10.42
N THR A 51 -14.49 -2.53 -11.25
CA THR A 51 -13.45 -1.58 -10.85
C THR A 51 -14.01 -0.50 -9.91
N GLU A 52 -15.23 -0.04 -10.14
CA GLU A 52 -15.94 0.86 -9.22
C GLU A 52 -16.12 0.18 -7.86
N GLU A 53 -16.59 -1.08 -7.82
CA GLU A 53 -16.75 -1.83 -6.57
C GLU A 53 -15.41 -2.00 -5.82
N ILE A 54 -14.34 -2.34 -6.54
CA ILE A 54 -12.99 -2.45 -5.94
C ILE A 54 -12.52 -1.11 -5.38
N THR A 55 -12.82 -0.01 -6.06
CA THR A 55 -12.43 1.33 -5.60
C THR A 55 -13.12 1.65 -4.28
N GLU A 56 -14.42 1.37 -4.15
CA GLU A 56 -15.15 1.54 -2.89
C GLU A 56 -14.56 0.68 -1.76
N TYR A 57 -14.19 -0.58 -2.03
CA TYR A 57 -13.52 -1.42 -1.02
C TYR A 57 -12.17 -0.85 -0.60
N VAL A 58 -11.38 -0.34 -1.54
CA VAL A 58 -10.06 0.24 -1.23
C VAL A 58 -10.22 1.50 -0.38
N GLU A 59 -11.20 2.36 -0.69
CA GLU A 59 -11.52 3.53 0.12
C GLU A 59 -11.96 3.14 1.54
N ALA A 60 -12.78 2.10 1.68
CA ALA A 60 -13.17 1.58 3.00
C ALA A 60 -11.97 1.02 3.78
N MET A 61 -11.06 0.31 3.11
CA MET A 61 -9.83 -0.17 3.74
C MET A 61 -8.90 0.97 4.16
N ASP A 62 -8.82 2.05 3.39
CA ASP A 62 -8.05 3.25 3.73
C ASP A 62 -8.62 3.94 4.98
N GLU A 63 -9.95 4.07 5.08
CA GLU A 63 -10.62 4.59 6.27
C GLU A 63 -10.38 3.70 7.50
N ASP A 64 -10.50 2.37 7.34
CA ASP A 64 -10.21 1.42 8.43
C ASP A 64 -8.77 1.52 8.91
N LEU A 65 -7.80 1.68 7.99
CA LEU A 65 -6.39 1.84 8.34
C LEU A 65 -6.14 3.19 9.02
N ALA A 66 -6.75 4.28 8.56
CA ALA A 66 -6.65 5.58 9.21
C ALA A 66 -7.14 5.52 10.67
N ASN A 67 -8.23 4.81 10.94
CA ASN A 67 -8.71 4.61 12.32
C ASN A 67 -7.71 3.83 13.18
N VAL A 68 -7.03 2.82 12.60
CA VAL A 68 -5.98 2.06 13.31
C VAL A 68 -4.75 2.93 13.56
N GLU A 69 -4.37 3.76 12.60
CA GLU A 69 -3.29 4.73 12.75
C GLU A 69 -3.62 5.72 13.87
N ASP A 70 -4.83 6.28 13.89
CA ASP A 70 -5.27 7.17 14.95
C ASP A 70 -5.26 6.44 16.31
N ASP A 71 -5.83 5.24 16.43
CA ASP A 71 -5.81 4.46 17.68
C ASP A 71 -4.37 4.17 18.18
N PHE A 72 -3.42 3.94 17.28
CA PHE A 72 -2.02 3.62 17.63
C PHE A 72 -1.21 4.88 17.94
N TYR A 73 -1.36 5.95 17.16
CA TYR A 73 -0.59 7.19 17.28
C TYR A 73 -1.22 8.21 18.24
N GLU A 74 -2.52 8.14 18.55
CA GLU A 74 -3.14 8.98 19.59
C GLU A 74 -2.76 8.52 21.00
N ASP A 75 -2.45 7.23 21.21
CA ASP A 75 -1.91 6.72 22.49
C ASP A 75 -0.38 6.96 22.61
N GLU A 76 0.34 7.24 21.51
CA GLU A 76 1.78 7.59 21.51
C GLU A 76 2.07 9.09 21.73
N GLN A 77 1.07 9.92 22.04
CA GLN A 77 1.32 11.31 22.48
C GLN A 77 1.71 11.43 23.97
N ASN A 78 1.89 10.33 24.70
CA ASN A 78 2.32 10.40 26.09
C ASN A 78 3.36 9.37 26.54
N ASP A 79 3.82 8.48 25.67
CA ASP A 79 4.96 7.61 25.97
C ASP A 79 5.96 7.75 24.81
N GLU A 80 6.80 8.80 24.85
CA GLU A 80 8.12 8.77 24.22
C GLU A 80 8.84 7.53 24.77
N ILE A 81 8.63 6.36 24.15
CA ILE A 81 9.50 5.22 24.38
C ILE A 81 10.83 5.65 23.75
N ASP A 82 11.70 6.21 24.58
CA ASP A 82 13.01 6.73 24.23
C ASP A 82 13.89 5.56 23.74
N PHE A 83 13.71 5.12 22.51
CA PHE A 83 14.58 4.10 21.94
C PHE A 83 15.96 4.71 21.70
N VAL A 84 16.96 4.20 22.41
CA VAL A 84 18.36 4.62 22.25
C VAL A 84 19.06 3.65 21.30
N GLU A 85 19.72 4.20 20.27
CA GLU A 85 20.60 3.45 19.38
C GLU A 85 21.97 3.30 20.02
N ILE A 86 22.39 2.05 20.25
CA ILE A 86 23.65 1.72 20.92
C ILE A 86 24.38 0.66 20.08
N GLU A 87 25.69 0.83 19.89
CA GLU A 87 26.53 -0.20 19.30
C GLU A 87 26.81 -1.32 20.33
N CYS A 88 26.43 -2.56 20.01
CA CYS A 88 26.68 -3.68 20.92
C CYS A 88 28.19 -3.93 21.10
N PRO A 89 28.75 -3.92 22.33
CA PRO A 89 30.19 -4.08 22.55
C PRO A 89 30.73 -5.46 22.20
N ASN A 90 29.87 -6.48 22.08
CA ASN A 90 30.28 -7.85 21.78
C ASN A 90 30.24 -8.17 20.27
N CYS A 91 29.31 -7.57 19.52
CA CYS A 91 29.13 -7.91 18.10
C CYS A 91 29.15 -6.72 17.13
N HIS A 92 29.31 -5.50 17.63
CA HIS A 92 29.44 -4.25 16.86
C HIS A 92 28.27 -4.01 15.90
N GLU A 93 27.09 -4.50 16.25
CA GLU A 93 25.85 -4.19 15.53
C GLU A 93 25.09 -3.14 16.33
N ASP A 94 24.54 -2.17 15.62
CA ASP A 94 23.66 -1.16 16.18
C ASP A 94 22.35 -1.83 16.62
N VAL A 95 22.01 -1.67 17.90
CA VAL A 95 20.81 -2.21 18.52
C VAL A 95 19.95 -1.07 19.06
N TYR A 96 18.64 -1.19 18.88
CA TYR A 96 17.65 -0.27 19.43
C TYR A 96 17.12 -0.87 20.73
N ILE A 97 17.33 -0.16 21.84
CA ILE A 97 16.93 -0.59 23.18
C ILE A 97 16.02 0.48 23.77
N ASP A 98 14.98 0.04 24.48
CA ASP A 98 14.08 0.90 25.23
C ASP A 98 14.84 1.64 26.34
N GLY A 99 14.81 2.98 26.31
CA GLY A 99 15.52 3.88 27.21
C GLY A 99 15.16 3.65 28.68
N ASP A 100 13.95 3.19 28.98
CA ASP A 100 13.54 2.85 30.35
C ASP A 100 14.35 1.69 30.93
N LEU A 101 14.84 0.77 30.09
CA LEU A 101 15.72 -0.33 30.52
C LEU A 101 17.14 0.16 30.84
N LEU A 102 17.53 1.36 30.39
CA LEU A 102 18.83 1.98 30.69
C LEU A 102 18.84 2.65 32.06
N TYR A 103 17.69 3.18 32.49
CA TYR A 103 17.55 3.88 33.77
C TYR A 103 17.03 3.00 34.91
N GLY A 104 16.58 1.78 34.61
CA GLY A 104 16.13 0.81 35.59
C GLY A 104 17.27 -0.01 36.20
N ASP A 105 17.49 0.09 37.50
CA ASP A 105 18.54 -0.64 38.26
C ASP A 105 18.45 -2.19 38.21
N ASP A 106 17.41 -2.77 37.58
CA ASP A 106 17.10 -4.21 37.62
C ASP A 106 16.83 -4.85 36.23
N ALA A 107 17.12 -4.16 35.12
CA ALA A 107 16.82 -4.64 33.77
C ALA A 107 18.07 -4.91 32.92
N ASP A 108 18.35 -6.19 32.64
CA ASP A 108 19.41 -6.60 31.71
C ASP A 108 18.93 -6.47 30.25
N ALA A 109 19.50 -5.57 29.47
CA ALA A 109 19.24 -5.52 28.03
C ALA A 109 20.04 -6.61 27.31
N VAL A 110 19.38 -7.45 26.53
CA VAL A 110 20.01 -8.56 25.79
C VAL A 110 20.10 -8.21 24.31
N CYS A 111 21.30 -8.26 23.74
CA CYS A 111 21.49 -8.03 22.31
C CYS A 111 20.76 -9.13 21.49
N PRO A 112 19.89 -8.78 20.53
CA PRO A 112 19.16 -9.76 19.71
C PRO A 112 20.05 -10.55 18.74
N ARG A 113 21.28 -10.08 18.50
CA ARG A 113 22.22 -10.71 17.56
C ARG A 113 23.15 -11.71 18.24
N CYS A 114 23.78 -11.32 19.36
CA CYS A 114 24.74 -12.18 20.05
C CYS A 114 24.20 -12.81 21.35
N HIS A 115 23.00 -12.41 21.78
CA HIS A 115 22.35 -12.87 23.02
C HIS A 115 23.18 -12.66 24.29
N GLU A 116 24.11 -11.70 24.25
CA GLU A 116 24.90 -11.29 25.41
C GLU A 116 24.23 -10.07 26.05
N ILE A 117 24.40 -9.93 27.37
CA ILE A 117 23.92 -8.77 28.11
C ILE A 117 24.75 -7.56 27.70
N VAL A 118 24.07 -6.47 27.32
CA VAL A 118 24.68 -5.19 26.99
C VAL A 118 24.89 -4.46 28.31
N ASP A 119 26.16 -4.33 28.72
CA ASP A 119 26.55 -3.61 29.94
C ASP A 119 26.75 -2.12 29.61
N PHE A 120 25.82 -1.29 30.09
CA PHE A 120 25.77 0.14 29.82
C PHE A 120 26.83 0.95 30.56
N GLU A 121 27.43 0.42 31.63
CA GLU A 121 28.51 1.11 32.35
C GLU A 121 29.78 1.28 31.49
N GLN A 122 29.93 0.49 30.43
CA GLN A 122 31.07 0.57 29.51
C GLN A 122 30.85 1.54 28.35
N ILE A 123 29.63 2.01 28.14
CA ILE A 123 29.23 2.95 27.09
C ILE A 123 29.26 4.36 27.71
N GLY A 124 30.47 4.89 27.89
CA GLY A 124 30.68 6.14 28.62
C GLY A 124 29.85 7.32 28.10
N ASP A 125 29.03 7.88 28.97
CA ASP A 125 28.70 9.32 29.13
C ASP A 125 28.36 10.12 27.85
N TYR A 126 27.59 9.55 26.91
CA TYR A 126 27.04 10.30 25.77
C TYR A 126 25.67 10.95 26.03
N CYS A 127 25.14 10.87 27.26
CA CYS A 127 23.86 11.49 27.63
C CYS A 127 24.10 12.72 28.52
N HIS A 128 24.88 13.68 28.02
CA HIS A 128 24.93 15.04 28.56
C HIS A 128 24.65 16.02 27.41
N ASP A 129 23.42 16.04 26.93
CA ASP A 129 22.89 17.24 26.28
C ASP A 129 22.44 18.19 27.41
N ASP A 130 23.28 19.20 27.64
CA ASP A 130 23.04 20.32 28.56
C ASP A 130 21.66 20.97 28.28
N PRO A 131 20.83 21.23 29.31
CA PRO A 131 19.59 21.98 29.14
C PRO A 131 19.86 23.48 29.37
N ASP A 132 20.52 24.17 28.43
CA ASP A 132 20.70 25.64 28.44
C ASP A 132 20.88 26.08 26.97
N GLU A 133 20.35 27.15 26.40
CA GLU A 133 19.58 28.34 26.78
C GLU A 133 19.16 28.92 25.41
N ASP A 134 17.89 29.22 25.15
CA ASP A 134 17.54 30.12 24.03
C ASP A 134 16.50 31.16 24.52
N GLU A 135 17.02 32.38 24.73
CA GLU A 135 16.28 33.65 24.86
C GLU A 135 15.52 34.02 23.57
#